data_AF-A0A0F9L1T5-F1
#
_entry.id   AF-A0A0F9L1T5-F1
#
_cell.length_a   1.000
_cell.length_b   1.000
_cell.length_c   1.000
_cell.angle_alpha   90.00
_cell.angle_beta   90.00
_cell.angle_gamma   90.00
#
_symmetry.space_group_name_H-M   'P 1'
#
loop_
_entity.id
_entity.type
_entity.pdbx_description
1 polymer ?
#
loop_
_entity_poly.entity_id
_entity_poly.type
_entity_poly.pdbx_seq_one_letter_code
_entity_poly.pdbx_strand_id
1 'polypeptide(L)'
;MKIIVNGQKRYYGHDADKPAREKPGTSFVAFDTQEVFVYNQNGIPILVGSNTPQAHTHLEADITNLDKYTQAEIDGKIIDIVAVPASAGSTGVTGQMAFDTGYIYRCTATDTWKRVAIATWV
;
A
#
# COMPACT_ATOMS: atom_id res chain seq x y z
N MET A 1 -35.82 -21.13 1.80
CA MET A 1 -34.79 -20.10 2.07
C MET A 1 -35.22 -18.80 1.40
N LYS A 2 -35.43 -17.73 2.16
CA LYS A 2 -35.90 -16.43 1.65
C LYS A 2 -34.67 -15.54 1.44
N ILE A 3 -34.46 -15.04 0.23
CA ILE A 3 -33.41 -14.06 -0.07
C ILE A 3 -34.10 -12.86 -0.71
N ILE A 4 -33.85 -11.66 -0.18
CA ILE A 4 -34.34 -10.42 -0.77
C ILE A 4 -33.28 -9.95 -1.76
N VAL A 5 -33.66 -9.75 -3.03
CA VAL A 5 -32.78 -9.21 -4.08
C VAL A 5 -33.46 -7.95 -4.63
N ASN A 6 -32.75 -6.82 -4.62
CA ASN A 6 -33.20 -5.52 -5.15
C ASN A 6 -34.56 -5.05 -4.60
N GLY A 7 -34.77 -5.15 -3.28
CA GLY A 7 -35.99 -4.65 -2.62
C GLY A 7 -37.26 -5.46 -2.88
N GLN A 8 -37.21 -6.52 -3.70
CA GLN A 8 -38.33 -7.44 -3.89
C GLN A 8 -38.14 -8.72 -3.07
N LYS A 9 -39.15 -9.07 -2.27
CA LYS A 9 -39.20 -10.32 -1.50
C LYS A 9 -39.35 -11.49 -2.47
N ARG A 10 -38.28 -12.23 -2.75
CA ARG A 10 -38.32 -13.51 -3.48
C ARG A 10 -38.21 -14.68 -2.51
N TYR A 11 -39.21 -15.55 -2.52
CA TYR A 11 -39.24 -16.76 -1.70
C TYR A 11 -38.71 -17.94 -2.54
N TYR A 12 -37.62 -18.59 -2.13
CA TYR A 12 -37.20 -19.86 -2.70
C TYR A 12 -37.59 -20.99 -1.74
N GLY A 13 -38.72 -21.62 -2.04
CA GLY A 13 -39.21 -22.86 -1.42
C GLY A 13 -39.87 -23.70 -2.51
N HIS A 14 -39.79 -25.02 -2.38
CA HIS A 14 -40.08 -26.01 -3.43
C HIS A 14 -41.49 -25.97 -4.06
N ASP A 15 -42.44 -25.21 -3.52
CA ASP A 15 -43.81 -25.19 -4.03
C ASP A 15 -44.13 -23.82 -4.64
N ALA A 16 -43.98 -23.73 -5.97
CA ALA A 16 -44.13 -22.50 -6.76
C ALA A 16 -45.57 -21.95 -6.83
N ASP A 17 -46.58 -22.71 -6.38
CA ASP A 17 -48.00 -22.44 -6.72
C ASP A 17 -48.90 -22.02 -5.55
N LYS A 18 -48.34 -21.65 -4.38
CA LYS A 18 -49.16 -21.16 -3.25
C LYS A 18 -48.75 -19.74 -2.85
N PRO A 19 -49.67 -18.75 -2.84
CA PRO A 19 -49.37 -17.41 -2.33
C PRO A 19 -49.02 -17.54 -0.84
N ALA A 20 -47.81 -17.14 -0.49
CA ALA A 20 -47.29 -17.26 0.87
C ALA A 20 -48.14 -16.46 1.86
N ARG A 21 -49.03 -17.12 2.61
CA ARG A 21 -49.53 -16.58 3.87
C ARG A 21 -48.34 -16.50 4.82
N GLU A 22 -47.92 -15.28 5.19
CA GLU A 22 -46.91 -15.05 6.22
C GLU A 22 -47.34 -15.83 7.47
N LYS A 23 -46.64 -16.92 7.82
CA LYS A 23 -46.91 -17.62 9.07
C LYS A 23 -46.38 -16.75 10.22
N PRO A 24 -47.23 -16.31 11.16
CA PRO A 24 -46.76 -15.56 12.33
C PRO A 24 -45.69 -16.37 13.08
N GLY A 25 -44.56 -15.74 13.44
CA GLY A 25 -43.57 -16.35 14.35
C GLY A 25 -42.23 -16.80 13.75
N THR A 26 -41.88 -16.47 12.50
CA THR A 26 -40.55 -16.79 11.95
C THR A 26 -39.66 -15.56 11.86
N SER A 27 -38.61 -15.50 12.68
CA SER A 27 -37.54 -14.51 12.55
C SER A 27 -36.73 -14.79 11.28
N PHE A 28 -36.33 -13.76 10.55
CA PHE A 28 -35.48 -13.89 9.37
C PHE A 28 -34.38 -12.84 9.36
N VAL A 29 -33.26 -13.16 8.70
CA VAL A 29 -32.12 -12.27 8.51
C VAL A 29 -32.20 -11.65 7.11
N ALA A 30 -32.07 -10.34 7.01
CA ALA A 30 -31.84 -9.65 5.75
C ALA A 30 -30.43 -9.05 5.75
N PHE A 31 -29.78 -9.15 4.60
CA PHE A 31 -28.51 -8.51 4.33
C PHE A 31 -28.77 -7.46 3.25
N ASP A 32 -28.28 -6.24 3.46
CA ASP A 32 -28.05 -5.30 2.37
C ASP A 32 -26.54 -5.04 2.24
N THR A 33 -26.14 -4.14 1.34
CA THR A 33 -24.74 -3.83 1.07
C THR A 33 -23.99 -3.19 2.22
N GLN A 34 -24.69 -2.73 3.26
CA GLN A 34 -24.16 -1.89 4.34
C GLN A 34 -24.54 -2.39 5.74
N GLU A 35 -25.64 -3.13 5.90
CA GLU A 35 -26.22 -3.48 7.19
C GLU A 35 -26.76 -4.92 7.23
N VAL A 36 -26.73 -5.48 8.44
CA VAL A 36 -27.33 -6.78 8.77
C VAL A 36 -28.50 -6.56 9.72
N PHE A 37 -29.69 -6.93 9.28
CA PHE A 37 -30.92 -6.80 10.05
C PHE A 37 -31.49 -8.16 10.42
N VAL A 38 -31.83 -8.31 11.71
CA VAL A 38 -32.66 -9.42 12.19
C VAL A 38 -34.05 -8.89 12.46
N TYR A 39 -35.06 -9.52 11.88
CA TYR A 39 -36.45 -9.17 12.15
C TYR A 39 -37.03 -10.07 13.24
N ASN A 40 -37.65 -9.46 14.24
CA ASN A 40 -38.38 -10.21 15.26
C ASN A 40 -39.71 -10.77 14.70
N GLN A 41 -40.41 -11.54 15.52
CA GLN A 41 -41.70 -12.15 15.18
C GLN A 41 -42.82 -11.16 14.81
N ASN A 42 -42.66 -9.88 15.19
CA ASN A 42 -43.58 -8.78 14.87
C ASN A 42 -43.13 -7.99 13.63
N GLY A 43 -42.04 -8.40 12.97
CA GLY A 43 -41.49 -7.74 11.79
C GLY A 43 -40.70 -6.46 12.10
N ILE A 44 -40.32 -6.22 13.35
CA ILE A 44 -39.49 -5.06 13.73
C ILE A 44 -38.02 -5.38 13.41
N PRO A 45 -37.32 -4.54 12.62
CA PRO A 45 -35.90 -4.71 12.37
C PRO A 45 -35.07 -4.37 13.60
N ILE A 46 -34.07 -5.20 13.87
CA ILE A 46 -32.99 -4.95 14.83
C ILE A 46 -31.70 -4.92 14.00
N LEU A 47 -30.97 -3.80 14.06
CA LEU A 47 -29.64 -3.71 13.47
C LEU A 47 -28.67 -4.56 14.31
N VAL A 48 -28.04 -5.56 13.70
CA VAL A 48 -27.16 -6.52 14.40
C VAL A 48 -25.70 -6.37 13.96
N GLY A 49 -25.42 -5.60 12.91
CA GLY A 49 -24.08 -5.19 12.53
C GLY A 49 -24.05 -4.34 11.27
N SER A 50 -22.98 -3.58 11.09
CA SER A 50 -22.65 -2.89 9.85
C SER A 50 -21.64 -3.72 9.05
N ASN A 51 -21.95 -3.98 7.77
CA ASN A 51 -21.03 -4.60 6.82
C ASN A 51 -20.37 -3.56 5.91
N THR A 52 -20.53 -2.27 6.19
CA THR A 52 -19.79 -1.23 5.49
C THR A 52 -18.30 -1.51 5.65
N PRO A 53 -17.55 -1.77 4.56
CA PRO A 53 -16.10 -1.70 4.64
C PRO A 53 -15.80 -0.32 5.16
N GLN A 54 -15.23 -0.22 6.36
CA GLN A 54 -14.84 1.06 6.92
C GLN A 54 -13.94 1.70 5.88
N ALA A 55 -14.42 2.78 5.26
CA ALA A 55 -13.65 3.51 4.27
C ALA A 55 -12.35 3.90 4.98
N HIS A 56 -11.28 3.23 4.58
CA HIS A 56 -9.95 3.55 5.02
C HIS A 56 -9.14 3.82 3.77
N THR A 57 -8.38 4.90 3.87
CA THR A 57 -7.42 5.30 2.86
C THR A 57 -6.07 4.89 3.38
N HIS A 58 -5.29 4.22 2.54
CA HIS A 58 -3.87 4.10 2.82
C HIS A 58 -3.16 5.29 2.19
N LEU A 59 -2.35 5.98 2.98
CA LEU A 59 -1.32 6.90 2.52
C LEU A 59 -0.02 6.12 2.26
N GLU A 60 0.89 6.65 1.47
CA GLU A 60 2.24 6.09 1.30
C GLU A 60 2.95 5.87 2.66
N ALA A 61 2.65 6.70 3.66
CA ALA A 61 3.13 6.54 5.02
C ALA A 61 2.66 5.25 5.72
N ASP A 62 1.53 4.67 5.27
CA ASP A 62 0.97 3.45 5.85
C ASP A 62 1.69 2.18 5.36
N ILE A 63 2.54 2.31 4.33
CA ILE A 63 3.40 1.24 3.83
C ILE A 63 4.81 1.46 4.37
N THR A 64 5.06 0.99 5.58
CA THR A 64 6.41 0.96 6.16
C THR A 64 7.21 -0.22 5.59
N ASN A 65 8.47 -0.01 5.22
CA ASN A 65 9.36 -1.00 4.59
C ASN A 65 9.02 -1.40 3.14
N LEU A 66 8.42 -0.51 2.34
CA LEU A 66 8.35 -0.71 0.88
C LEU A 66 9.72 -0.58 0.21
N ASP A 67 10.63 0.18 0.83
CA ASP A 67 12.00 0.26 0.40
C ASP A 67 12.76 -0.99 0.88
N LYS A 68 13.16 -1.83 -0.06
CA LYS A 68 13.97 -3.05 0.19
C LYS A 68 15.27 -2.78 0.96
N TYR A 69 15.72 -1.53 0.95
CA TYR A 69 16.88 -1.04 1.68
C TYR A 69 16.49 0.22 2.45
N THR A 70 16.81 0.29 3.73
CA THR A 70 16.69 1.51 4.53
C THR A 70 17.56 2.63 3.96
N GLN A 71 17.22 3.91 4.22
CA GLN A 71 18.03 5.05 3.76
C GLN A 71 19.49 4.93 4.22
N ALA A 72 19.74 4.47 5.45
CA ALA A 72 21.09 4.25 5.95
C ALA A 72 21.84 3.14 5.19
N GLU A 73 21.15 2.08 4.76
CA GLU A 73 21.74 1.05 3.91
C GLU A 73 22.01 1.56 2.50
N ILE A 74 21.18 2.46 1.97
CA ILE A 74 21.38 3.10 0.69
C ILE A 74 22.58 4.05 0.76
N ASP A 75 22.68 4.89 1.79
CA ASP A 75 23.78 5.83 1.99
C ASP A 75 25.14 5.12 2.15
N GLY A 76 25.15 3.92 2.74
CA GLY A 76 26.33 3.08 2.84
C GLY A 76 26.65 2.25 1.59
N LYS A 77 25.70 2.10 0.65
CA LYS A 77 25.85 1.24 -0.54
C LYS A 77 25.98 2.03 -1.86
N ILE A 78 25.51 3.27 -1.92
CA ILE A 78 25.60 4.10 -3.11
C ILE A 78 26.93 4.87 -3.11
N ILE A 79 27.60 4.88 -4.26
CA ILE A 79 28.72 5.77 -4.50
C ILE A 79 28.14 7.17 -4.71
N ASP A 80 28.46 8.08 -3.80
CA ASP A 80 28.11 9.50 -3.94
C ASP A 80 29.00 10.17 -5.00
N ILE A 81 28.39 10.55 -6.13
CA ILE A 81 29.04 11.22 -7.25
C ILE A 81 28.86 12.73 -7.08
N VAL A 82 29.98 13.43 -6.90
CA VAL A 82 30.01 14.88 -6.64
C VAL A 82 30.71 15.64 -7.76
N ALA A 83 30.70 16.97 -7.66
CA ALA A 83 31.47 17.82 -8.57
C ALA A 83 32.98 17.54 -8.47
N VAL A 84 33.70 17.77 -9.59
CA VAL A 84 35.16 17.57 -9.64
C VAL A 84 35.84 18.48 -8.62
N PRO A 85 36.73 17.94 -7.76
CA PRO A 85 37.42 18.75 -6.77
C PRO A 85 38.37 19.73 -7.46
N ALA A 86 38.37 20.98 -7.01
CA ALA A 86 39.26 22.02 -7.54
C ALA A 86 40.75 21.74 -7.23
N SER A 87 41.03 20.96 -6.20
CA SER A 87 42.36 20.58 -5.74
C SER A 87 42.34 19.28 -4.94
N ALA A 88 43.51 18.68 -4.69
CA ALA A 88 43.63 17.47 -3.87
C ALA A 88 43.11 17.64 -2.42
N GLY A 89 43.02 18.89 -1.95
CA GLY A 89 42.54 19.28 -0.62
C GLY A 89 41.12 19.82 -0.58
N SER A 90 40.34 19.67 -1.66
CA SER A 90 38.96 20.19 -1.71
C SER A 90 38.06 19.42 -0.75
N THR A 91 37.03 20.09 -0.22
CA THR A 91 36.08 19.48 0.70
C THR A 91 35.50 18.19 0.13
N GLY A 92 35.55 17.11 0.89
CA GLY A 92 35.06 15.81 0.45
C GLY A 92 34.94 14.80 1.58
N VAL A 93 33.99 13.87 1.42
CA VAL A 93 33.75 12.75 2.34
C VAL A 93 34.38 11.48 1.75
N THR A 94 35.05 10.69 2.60
CA THR A 94 35.67 9.42 2.20
C THR A 94 34.70 8.55 1.43
N GLY A 95 35.13 8.05 0.26
CA GLY A 95 34.31 7.21 -0.60
C GLY A 95 33.65 7.94 -1.77
N GLN A 96 33.47 9.27 -1.69
CA GLN A 96 32.95 10.07 -2.79
C GLN A 96 33.82 9.92 -4.05
N MET A 97 33.17 10.00 -5.21
CA MET A 97 33.83 9.95 -6.50
C MET A 97 33.42 11.15 -7.36
N ALA A 98 34.30 11.53 -8.27
CA ALA A 98 34.01 12.50 -9.33
C ALA A 98 34.74 12.06 -10.59
N PHE A 99 34.34 12.57 -11.75
CA PHE A 99 35.04 12.31 -13.00
C PHE A 99 34.88 13.48 -13.97
N ASP A 100 35.89 13.69 -14.79
CA ASP A 100 35.86 14.57 -15.94
C ASP A 100 36.30 13.79 -17.20
N THR A 101 36.55 14.50 -18.30
CA THR A 101 36.95 13.88 -19.57
C THR A 101 38.32 13.20 -19.52
N GLY A 102 39.18 13.55 -18.56
CA GLY A 102 40.57 13.08 -18.46
C GLY A 102 40.88 12.26 -17.21
N TYR A 103 40.08 12.36 -16.15
CA TYR A 103 40.40 11.77 -14.86
C TYR A 103 39.17 11.21 -14.13
N ILE A 104 39.41 10.11 -13.38
CA ILE A 104 38.52 9.63 -12.33
C ILE A 104 39.14 10.02 -10.98
N TYR A 105 38.32 10.57 -10.09
CA TYR A 105 38.71 11.04 -8.75
C TYR A 105 38.06 10.19 -7.66
N ARG A 106 38.77 9.97 -6.56
CA ARG A 106 38.30 9.26 -5.36
C ARG A 106 38.74 10.04 -4.12
N CYS A 107 37.79 10.40 -3.27
CA CYS A 107 38.08 10.88 -1.93
C CYS A 107 38.51 9.69 -1.06
N THR A 108 39.77 9.66 -0.63
CA THR A 108 40.36 8.53 0.12
C THR A 108 40.39 8.74 1.63
N ALA A 109 40.31 10.00 2.05
CA ALA A 109 40.12 10.45 3.42
C ALA A 109 39.43 11.81 3.33
N THR A 110 38.86 12.32 4.44
CA THR A 110 38.25 13.66 4.47
C THR A 110 39.17 14.69 3.83
N ASP A 111 38.63 15.43 2.88
CA ASP A 111 39.30 16.47 2.12
C ASP A 111 40.59 16.00 1.43
N THR A 112 40.69 14.71 1.09
CA THR A 112 41.87 14.11 0.45
C THR A 112 41.50 13.34 -0.81
N TRP A 113 41.71 13.98 -1.96
CA TRP A 113 41.38 13.44 -3.27
C TRP A 113 42.59 12.84 -3.99
N LYS A 114 42.39 11.66 -4.56
CA LYS A 114 43.31 11.04 -5.53
C LYS A 114 42.64 10.99 -6.90
N ARG A 115 43.45 10.96 -7.96
CA ARG A 115 42.97 10.86 -9.34
C ARG A 115 43.78 9.87 -10.17
N VAL A 116 43.15 9.27 -11.17
CA VAL A 116 43.77 8.42 -12.19
C VAL A 116 43.36 8.91 -13.57
N ALA A 117 44.30 8.90 -14.52
CA ALA A 117 44.04 9.32 -15.90
C ALA A 117 43.20 8.26 -16.64
N ILE A 118 42.26 8.73 -17.47
CA ILE A 118 41.44 7.89 -18.35
C ILE A 118 42.18 7.76 -19.68
N ALA A 119 42.50 6.53 -20.08
CA ALA A 119 43.09 6.25 -21.39
C ALA A 119 41.99 6.07 -22.46
N THR A 120 42.36 6.29 -23.73
CA THR A 120 41.53 5.93 -24.89
C THR A 120 41.89 4.54 -25.40
N TRP A 121 40.97 3.90 -26.12
CA TRP A 121 41.26 2.67 -26.85
C TRP A 121 42.36 2.92 -27.89
N VAL A 122 43.34 2.01 -27.98
CA VAL A 122 44.39 1.97 -29.01
C VAL A 122 44.16 0.82 -29.99
#